data_AF-A0A8T0ISM5-F1
#
_entry.id   AF-A0A8T0ISM5-F1
#
_cell.length_a   1.000
_cell.length_b   1.000
_cell.length_c   1.000
_cell.angle_alpha   90.00
_cell.angle_beta   90.00
_cell.angle_gamma   90.00
#
_symmetry.space_group_name_H-M   'P 1'
#
loop_
_entity.id
_entity.type
_entity.pdbx_description
1 polymer ?
#
loop_
_entity_poly.entity_id
_entity_poly.type
_entity_poly.pdbx_seq_one_letter_code
_entity_poly.pdbx_strand_id
1 'polypeptide(L)'
;MAEFDNKTCAKLEVQEGIEDGVKKLLFVKSEWNPTSFELAVSDGLRAWRFEGSEAIVNARAEAWDKGVSWVMEKLKFYLKVGQPGVAYRFTKTRDNQRKLSFDIEDKESELALTANFLMVNASDPESVTCDLLRFLHDSNARLTDSYLRKVQSLSQSFREQNALLEDDTKLKNAKTEIQNDYLKKFAAVLNSKKTKIREQQKEIERLKKENEKLREDSKSKAIDEDERDDTTSSSSEDEDDEEMSTPEKKVKRAEAFSERLVSEEKPFTEPASTSGVNVVNQDPEATQPFLEEVENDAPVSELPKEDPPSLPALIGDEPYKGIQRRRRRT
;
A
#
# COMPACT_ATOMS: atom_id res chain seq x y z
N MET A 1 -19.21 -13.60 -1.90
CA MET A 1 -19.62 -13.34 -3.29
C MET A 1 -18.68 -14.12 -4.19
N ALA A 2 -19.21 -14.81 -5.19
CA ALA A 2 -18.44 -15.58 -6.16
C ALA A 2 -18.63 -14.97 -7.55
N GLU A 3 -17.54 -14.56 -8.23
CA GLU A 3 -17.55 -14.09 -9.61
C GLU A 3 -16.45 -14.80 -10.40
N PHE A 4 -16.86 -15.63 -11.38
CA PHE A 4 -15.96 -16.33 -12.27
C PHE A 4 -16.67 -16.58 -13.60
N ASP A 5 -15.95 -16.47 -14.72
CA ASP A 5 -16.41 -16.86 -16.05
C ASP A 5 -17.77 -16.24 -16.45
N ASN A 6 -17.93 -14.93 -16.21
CA ASN A 6 -19.18 -14.16 -16.43
C ASN A 6 -20.39 -14.65 -15.62
N LYS A 7 -20.17 -15.44 -14.57
CA LYS A 7 -21.21 -15.90 -13.64
C LYS A 7 -21.01 -15.23 -12.29
N THR A 8 -22.10 -14.85 -11.65
CA THR A 8 -22.11 -14.26 -10.31
C THR A 8 -23.09 -15.01 -9.43
N CYS A 9 -22.79 -15.14 -8.15
CA CYS A 9 -23.75 -15.63 -7.17
C CYS A 9 -23.83 -14.69 -5.96
N ALA A 10 -25.06 -14.24 -5.68
CA ALA A 10 -25.38 -13.31 -4.61
C ALA A 10 -26.45 -13.88 -3.67
N LYS A 11 -26.32 -13.52 -2.40
CA LYS A 11 -27.38 -13.69 -1.40
C LYS A 11 -28.18 -12.39 -1.38
N LEU A 12 -29.49 -12.48 -1.62
CA LEU A 12 -30.42 -11.36 -1.55
C LEU A 12 -31.36 -11.55 -0.36
N GLU A 13 -31.57 -10.47 0.38
CA GLU A 13 -32.63 -10.40 1.39
C GLU A 13 -33.86 -9.79 0.75
N VAL A 14 -34.97 -10.51 0.83
CA VAL A 14 -36.16 -10.17 0.05
C VAL A 14 -37.39 -10.12 0.94
N GLN A 15 -38.25 -9.13 0.69
CA GLN A 15 -39.58 -9.01 1.28
C GLN A 15 -40.57 -9.89 0.51
N GLU A 16 -41.25 -10.80 1.20
CA GLU A 16 -42.27 -11.70 0.63
C GLU A 16 -43.66 -11.26 1.12
N GLY A 17 -44.46 -10.64 0.24
CA GLY A 17 -45.80 -10.13 0.58
C GLY A 17 -45.80 -8.69 1.11
N ILE A 18 -46.98 -8.07 1.15
CA ILE A 18 -47.19 -6.70 1.65
C ILE A 18 -47.42 -6.69 3.17
N GLU A 19 -47.80 -7.84 3.76
CA GLU A 19 -48.35 -7.91 5.12
C GLU A 19 -47.49 -8.70 6.12
N ASP A 20 -46.62 -9.61 5.65
CA ASP A 20 -45.73 -10.39 6.52
C ASP A 20 -44.31 -9.84 6.43
N GLY A 21 -43.89 -9.07 7.44
CA GLY A 21 -42.55 -8.50 7.58
C GLY A 21 -41.41 -9.52 7.71
N VAL A 22 -41.59 -10.76 7.23
CA VAL A 22 -40.61 -11.83 7.25
C VAL A 22 -39.64 -11.64 6.10
N LYS A 23 -38.41 -11.24 6.43
CA LYS A 23 -37.31 -11.20 5.47
C LYS A 23 -36.90 -12.62 5.11
N LYS A 24 -37.00 -12.97 3.84
CA LYS A 24 -36.54 -14.26 3.32
C LYS A 24 -35.21 -14.11 2.58
N LEU A 25 -34.37 -15.13 2.69
CA LEU A 25 -33.10 -15.18 1.99
C LEU A 25 -33.27 -15.95 0.68
N LEU A 26 -32.83 -15.34 -0.42
CA LEU A 26 -32.76 -15.97 -1.73
C LEU A 26 -31.30 -16.00 -2.21
N PHE A 27 -30.93 -17.10 -2.85
CA PHE A 27 -29.66 -17.17 -3.56
C PHE A 27 -29.92 -17.01 -5.05
N VAL A 28 -29.21 -16.08 -5.67
CA VAL A 28 -29.36 -15.73 -7.09
C VAL A 28 -28.04 -15.99 -7.78
N LYS A 29 -28.03 -16.98 -8.67
CA LYS A 29 -26.99 -17.17 -9.67
C LYS A 29 -27.39 -16.41 -10.93
N SER A 30 -26.47 -15.63 -11.46
CA SER A 30 -26.64 -14.90 -12.70
C SER A 30 -25.55 -15.29 -13.67
N GLU A 31 -25.91 -15.53 -14.93
CA GLU A 31 -24.97 -15.73 -16.04
C GLU A 31 -25.12 -14.55 -17.00
N TRP A 32 -24.04 -13.83 -17.26
CA TRP A 32 -24.06 -12.55 -17.98
C TRP A 32 -23.46 -12.71 -19.37
N ASN A 33 -24.20 -12.31 -20.40
CA ASN A 33 -23.69 -12.07 -21.75
C ASN A 33 -23.75 -10.56 -22.04
N PRO A 34 -23.13 -10.07 -23.13
CA PRO A 34 -23.14 -8.65 -23.47
C PRO A 34 -24.55 -8.07 -23.68
N THR A 35 -25.46 -8.83 -24.29
CA THR A 35 -26.83 -8.38 -24.63
C THR A 35 -27.94 -9.21 -23.97
N SER A 36 -27.60 -10.25 -23.23
CA SER A 36 -28.55 -11.15 -22.58
C SER A 36 -28.04 -11.61 -21.22
N PHE A 37 -28.93 -12.13 -20.37
CA PHE A 37 -28.52 -12.74 -19.10
C PHE A 37 -29.53 -13.77 -18.64
N GLU A 38 -29.08 -14.71 -17.84
CA GLU A 38 -29.93 -15.72 -17.21
C GLU A 38 -29.84 -15.61 -15.70
N LEU A 39 -30.97 -15.81 -15.02
CA LEU A 39 -31.03 -15.88 -13.56
C LEU A 39 -31.57 -17.24 -13.13
N ALA A 40 -30.90 -17.85 -12.16
CA ALA A 40 -31.39 -18.99 -11.42
C ALA A 40 -31.47 -18.61 -9.93
N VAL A 41 -32.67 -18.64 -9.37
CA VAL A 41 -32.96 -18.24 -8.00
C VAL A 41 -33.40 -19.46 -7.20
N SER A 42 -32.87 -19.65 -6.00
CA SER A 42 -33.27 -20.73 -5.10
C SER A 42 -33.45 -20.21 -3.68
N ASP A 43 -34.46 -20.73 -2.98
CA ASP A 43 -34.64 -20.57 -1.54
C ASP A 43 -34.15 -21.79 -0.74
N GLY A 44 -33.51 -22.75 -1.41
CA GLY A 44 -33.01 -24.02 -0.85
C GLY A 44 -33.99 -25.19 -0.99
N LEU A 45 -35.29 -24.93 -1.18
CA LEU A 45 -36.31 -25.96 -1.40
C LEU A 45 -36.90 -25.88 -2.80
N ARG A 46 -37.16 -24.67 -3.27
CA ARG A 46 -37.73 -24.33 -4.57
C ARG A 46 -36.73 -23.52 -5.36
N ALA A 47 -36.84 -23.64 -6.67
CA ALA A 47 -36.04 -22.85 -7.58
C ALA A 47 -36.88 -22.24 -8.71
N TRP A 48 -36.39 -21.12 -9.22
CA TRP A 48 -36.98 -20.37 -10.32
C TRP A 48 -35.90 -20.00 -11.33
N ARG A 49 -36.29 -19.92 -12.60
CA ARG A 49 -35.41 -19.45 -13.67
C ARG A 49 -36.03 -18.26 -14.39
N PHE A 50 -35.16 -17.40 -14.89
CA PHE A 50 -35.51 -16.29 -15.76
C PHE A 50 -34.49 -16.23 -16.89
N GLU A 51 -34.99 -16.20 -18.12
CA GLU A 51 -34.19 -16.04 -19.32
C GLU A 51 -34.40 -14.62 -19.84
N GLY A 52 -33.37 -13.79 -19.70
CA GLY A 52 -33.32 -12.43 -20.20
C GLY A 52 -32.73 -12.42 -21.59
N SER A 53 -33.52 -12.83 -22.59
CA SER A 53 -33.11 -12.75 -24.00
C SER A 53 -32.85 -11.29 -24.42
N GLU A 54 -32.09 -11.12 -25.50
CA GLU A 54 -31.75 -9.78 -26.02
C GLU A 54 -32.98 -8.92 -26.31
N ALA A 55 -34.07 -9.53 -26.80
CA ALA A 55 -35.33 -8.82 -27.02
C ALA A 55 -35.91 -8.22 -25.72
N ILE A 56 -35.80 -8.93 -24.59
CA ILE A 56 -36.28 -8.45 -23.29
C ILE A 56 -35.40 -7.32 -22.77
N VAL A 57 -34.09 -7.40 -22.98
CA VAL A 57 -33.15 -6.35 -22.58
C VAL A 57 -33.37 -5.09 -23.42
N ASN A 58 -33.54 -5.24 -24.75
CA ASN A 58 -33.81 -4.13 -25.66
C ASN A 58 -35.15 -3.45 -25.37
N ALA A 59 -36.21 -4.23 -25.15
CA ALA A 59 -37.51 -3.66 -24.76
C ALA A 59 -37.44 -2.91 -23.41
N ARG A 60 -36.59 -3.37 -22.49
CA ARG A 60 -36.35 -2.66 -21.21
C ARG A 60 -35.53 -1.39 -21.39
N ALA A 61 -34.52 -1.43 -22.26
CA ALA A 61 -33.72 -0.27 -22.63
C ALA A 61 -34.60 0.83 -23.24
N GLU A 62 -35.50 0.46 -24.16
CA GLU A 62 -36.50 1.36 -24.73
C GLU A 62 -37.48 1.90 -23.67
N ALA A 63 -37.99 1.03 -22.78
CA ALA A 63 -38.92 1.44 -21.72
C ALA A 63 -38.30 2.40 -20.68
N TRP A 64 -36.99 2.35 -20.49
CA TRP A 64 -36.27 3.24 -19.57
C TRP A 64 -35.62 4.44 -20.26
N ASP A 65 -35.71 4.53 -21.59
CA ASP A 65 -35.01 5.52 -22.41
C ASP A 65 -33.49 5.54 -22.11
N LYS A 66 -32.90 4.34 -21.99
CA LYS A 66 -31.46 4.14 -21.71
C LYS A 66 -30.84 3.17 -22.70
N GLY A 67 -29.52 3.22 -22.84
CA GLY A 67 -28.78 2.27 -23.68
C GLY A 67 -28.73 0.85 -23.08
N VAL A 68 -28.63 -0.16 -23.96
CA VAL A 68 -28.54 -1.59 -23.57
C VAL A 68 -27.37 -1.84 -22.61
N SER A 69 -26.20 -1.26 -22.87
CA SER A 69 -25.02 -1.38 -21.99
C SER A 69 -25.31 -0.85 -20.59
N TRP A 70 -25.93 0.33 -20.50
CA TRP A 70 -26.27 0.95 -19.22
C TRP A 70 -27.24 0.07 -18.42
N VAL A 71 -28.28 -0.47 -19.08
CA VAL A 71 -29.23 -1.39 -18.43
C VAL A 71 -28.50 -2.62 -17.90
N MET A 72 -27.67 -3.26 -18.72
CA MET A 72 -26.94 -4.46 -18.35
C MET A 72 -25.97 -4.21 -17.19
N GLU A 73 -25.25 -3.10 -17.20
CA GLU A 73 -24.34 -2.69 -16.13
C GLU A 73 -25.08 -2.44 -14.82
N LYS A 74 -26.22 -1.74 -14.85
CA LYS A 74 -27.05 -1.52 -13.66
C LYS A 74 -27.62 -2.83 -13.14
N LEU A 75 -28.21 -3.65 -14.00
CA LEU A 75 -28.73 -4.95 -13.58
C LEU A 75 -27.63 -5.84 -12.98
N LYS A 76 -26.45 -5.86 -13.61
CA LYS A 76 -25.28 -6.55 -13.07
C LYS A 76 -24.91 -5.99 -11.71
N PHE A 77 -24.80 -4.69 -11.54
CA PHE A 77 -24.46 -4.06 -10.26
C PHE A 77 -25.43 -4.46 -9.12
N TYR A 78 -26.74 -4.37 -9.34
CA TYR A 78 -27.74 -4.67 -8.30
C TYR A 78 -27.93 -6.17 -8.03
N LEU A 79 -27.58 -7.06 -8.97
CA LEU A 79 -27.75 -8.51 -8.82
C LEU A 79 -26.45 -9.24 -8.48
N LYS A 80 -25.29 -8.62 -8.72
CA LYS A 80 -23.96 -9.18 -8.47
C LYS A 80 -23.64 -9.26 -6.97
N VAL A 81 -24.06 -8.25 -6.21
CA VAL A 81 -24.02 -8.21 -4.74
C VAL A 81 -25.31 -7.55 -4.27
N GLY A 82 -25.96 -8.13 -3.26
CA GLY A 82 -27.13 -7.48 -2.65
C GLY A 82 -26.73 -6.11 -2.13
N GLN A 83 -27.34 -5.06 -2.69
CA GLN A 83 -26.96 -3.69 -2.38
C GLN A 83 -27.60 -3.26 -1.05
N PRO A 84 -26.84 -2.62 -0.15
CA PRO A 84 -27.41 -2.10 1.09
C PRO A 84 -28.44 -1.01 0.79
N GLY A 85 -29.55 -1.01 1.52
CA GLY A 85 -30.62 -0.02 1.35
C GLY A 85 -31.60 -0.29 0.20
N VAL A 86 -31.35 -1.30 -0.65
CA VAL A 86 -32.27 -1.67 -1.73
C VAL A 86 -33.30 -2.69 -1.24
N ALA A 87 -34.57 -2.35 -1.37
CA ALA A 87 -35.68 -3.25 -1.03
C ALA A 87 -35.98 -4.20 -2.19
N TYR A 88 -35.39 -5.40 -2.16
CA TYR A 88 -35.79 -6.47 -3.06
C TYR A 88 -37.13 -7.04 -2.61
N ARG A 89 -38.02 -7.30 -3.58
CA ARG A 89 -39.37 -7.84 -3.39
C ARG A 89 -39.54 -9.10 -4.22
N PHE A 90 -40.07 -10.17 -3.61
CA PHE A 90 -40.33 -11.43 -4.30
C PHE A 90 -41.77 -11.85 -4.06
N THR A 91 -42.61 -11.52 -5.04
CA THR A 91 -44.06 -11.64 -4.92
C THR A 91 -44.59 -12.81 -5.76
N LYS A 92 -45.62 -13.50 -5.26
CA LYS A 92 -46.32 -14.53 -6.04
C LYS A 92 -47.29 -13.83 -6.99
N THR A 93 -47.14 -14.03 -8.30
CA THR A 93 -48.02 -13.40 -9.31
C THR A 93 -49.10 -14.36 -9.78
N ARG A 94 -48.72 -15.56 -10.22
CA ARG A 94 -49.61 -16.60 -10.74
C ARG A 94 -49.20 -17.97 -10.18
N ASP A 95 -50.04 -18.98 -10.40
CA ASP A 95 -49.64 -20.35 -10.13
C ASP A 95 -48.45 -20.69 -11.03
N ASN A 96 -47.34 -21.08 -10.40
CA ASN A 96 -46.02 -21.37 -10.99
C ASN A 96 -45.15 -20.18 -11.44
N GLN A 97 -45.55 -18.94 -11.16
CA GLN A 97 -44.72 -17.76 -11.46
C GLN A 97 -44.51 -16.85 -10.25
N ARG A 98 -43.29 -16.34 -10.13
CA ARG A 98 -42.92 -15.36 -9.11
C ARG A 98 -42.26 -14.15 -9.75
N LYS A 99 -42.47 -12.98 -9.17
CA LYS A 99 -41.91 -11.73 -9.64
C LYS A 99 -40.84 -11.25 -8.67
N LEU A 100 -39.60 -11.16 -9.14
CA LEU A 100 -38.53 -10.46 -8.46
C LEU A 100 -38.52 -9.01 -8.92
N SER A 101 -38.64 -8.06 -8.00
CA SER A 101 -38.55 -6.64 -8.31
C SER A 101 -37.72 -5.87 -7.29
N PHE A 102 -37.08 -4.80 -7.76
CA PHE A 102 -36.35 -3.86 -6.94
C PHE A 102 -36.27 -2.52 -7.67
N ASP A 103 -36.03 -1.47 -6.90
CA ASP A 103 -35.97 -0.11 -7.41
C ASP A 103 -34.50 0.24 -7.69
N ILE A 104 -34.27 0.89 -8.82
CA ILE A 104 -32.98 1.34 -9.32
C ILE A 104 -33.00 2.86 -9.28
N GLU A 105 -32.09 3.42 -8.48
CA GLU A 105 -31.86 4.85 -8.46
C GLU A 105 -30.97 5.25 -9.64
N ASP A 106 -31.48 6.14 -10.47
CA ASP A 106 -30.69 6.82 -11.49
C ASP A 106 -30.31 8.22 -11.01
N LYS A 107 -29.02 8.40 -10.72
CA LYS A 107 -28.46 9.67 -10.22
C LYS A 107 -28.52 10.78 -11.26
N GLU A 108 -28.61 10.45 -12.55
CA GLU A 108 -28.66 11.44 -13.63
C GLU A 108 -30.06 12.00 -13.83
N SER A 109 -31.07 11.13 -13.77
CA SER A 109 -32.45 11.50 -14.05
C SER A 109 -33.28 11.80 -12.80
N GLU A 110 -32.76 11.56 -11.59
CA GLU A 110 -33.48 11.63 -10.30
C GLU A 110 -34.79 10.78 -10.30
N LEU A 111 -34.88 9.82 -11.21
CA LEU A 111 -36.03 8.93 -11.37
C LEU A 111 -35.73 7.58 -10.72
N ALA A 112 -36.72 7.06 -9.99
CA ALA A 112 -36.70 5.69 -9.50
C ALA A 112 -37.24 4.76 -10.60
N LEU A 113 -36.35 4.01 -11.24
CA LEU A 113 -36.72 2.98 -12.21
C LEU A 113 -37.03 1.67 -11.47
N THR A 114 -37.96 0.87 -11.98
CA THR A 114 -38.30 -0.41 -11.33
C THR A 114 -37.89 -1.59 -12.20
N ALA A 115 -36.93 -2.37 -11.71
CA ALA A 115 -36.56 -3.65 -12.31
C ALA A 115 -37.59 -4.70 -11.92
N ASN A 116 -38.10 -5.43 -12.91
CA ASN A 116 -39.14 -6.42 -12.73
C ASN A 116 -38.83 -7.66 -13.58
N PHE A 117 -38.66 -8.81 -12.92
CA PHE A 117 -38.36 -10.09 -13.55
C PHE A 117 -39.44 -11.10 -13.21
N LEU A 118 -40.15 -11.57 -14.24
CA LEU A 118 -41.15 -12.62 -14.11
C LEU A 118 -40.46 -13.98 -14.26
N MET A 119 -40.30 -14.68 -13.15
CA MET A 119 -39.59 -15.95 -13.06
C MET A 119 -40.56 -17.13 -13.11
N VAL A 120 -40.12 -18.20 -13.75
CA VAL A 120 -40.86 -19.46 -13.89
C VAL A 120 -40.30 -20.49 -12.91
N ASN A 121 -41.15 -21.27 -12.25
CA ASN A 121 -40.70 -22.41 -11.43
C ASN A 121 -39.80 -23.33 -12.26
N ALA A 122 -38.66 -23.75 -11.70
CA ALA A 122 -37.84 -24.78 -12.31
C ALA A 122 -38.55 -26.14 -12.25
N SER A 123 -38.46 -26.93 -13.32
CA SER A 123 -39.01 -28.29 -13.35
C SER A 123 -38.31 -29.22 -12.35
N ASP A 124 -37.01 -28.99 -12.14
CA ASP A 124 -36.19 -29.70 -11.16
C ASP A 124 -35.47 -28.68 -10.25
N PRO A 125 -36.02 -28.40 -9.06
CA PRO A 125 -35.44 -27.43 -8.13
C PRO A 125 -34.17 -27.95 -7.43
N GLU A 126 -34.02 -29.27 -7.29
CA GLU A 126 -32.87 -29.90 -6.65
C GLU A 126 -31.63 -29.73 -7.52
N SER A 127 -31.76 -29.97 -8.83
CA SER A 127 -30.70 -29.76 -9.80
C SER A 127 -30.21 -28.30 -9.82
N VAL A 128 -31.13 -27.32 -9.86
CA VAL A 128 -30.76 -25.89 -9.82
C VAL A 128 -30.00 -25.54 -8.55
N THR A 129 -30.45 -26.05 -7.41
CA THR A 129 -29.81 -25.77 -6.12
C THR A 129 -28.45 -26.44 -6.00
N CYS A 130 -28.29 -27.66 -6.54
CA CYS A 130 -27.01 -28.34 -6.63
C CYS A 130 -26.04 -27.58 -7.54
N ASP A 131 -26.48 -27.07 -8.68
CA ASP A 131 -25.64 -26.31 -9.61
C ASP A 131 -25.21 -24.96 -9.03
N LEU A 132 -26.10 -24.30 -8.28
CA LEU A 132 -25.77 -23.11 -7.50
C LEU A 132 -24.68 -23.43 -6.46
N LEU A 133 -24.83 -24.51 -5.69
CA LEU A 133 -23.89 -24.92 -4.66
C LEU A 133 -22.54 -25.33 -5.25
N ARG A 134 -22.55 -26.10 -6.35
CA ARG A 134 -21.33 -26.44 -7.11
C ARG A 134 -20.59 -25.19 -7.55
N PHE A 135 -21.31 -24.23 -8.15
CA PHE A 135 -20.70 -22.96 -8.55
C PHE A 135 -20.07 -22.23 -7.37
N LEU A 136 -20.75 -22.14 -6.22
CA LEU A 136 -20.21 -21.51 -5.01
C LEU A 136 -18.97 -22.24 -4.49
N HIS A 137 -18.99 -23.58 -4.48
CA HIS A 137 -17.88 -24.40 -4.02
C HIS A 137 -16.65 -24.25 -4.94
N ASP A 138 -16.84 -24.36 -6.26
CA ASP A 138 -15.76 -24.22 -7.24
C ASP A 138 -15.16 -22.82 -7.21
N SER A 139 -16.01 -21.79 -7.07
CA SER A 139 -15.59 -20.41 -6.91
C SER A 139 -14.76 -20.21 -5.64
N ASN A 140 -15.17 -20.82 -4.53
CA ASN A 140 -14.43 -20.75 -3.27
C ASN A 140 -13.08 -21.47 -3.36
N ALA A 141 -13.03 -22.65 -3.99
CA ALA A 141 -11.79 -23.38 -4.23
C ALA A 141 -10.80 -22.53 -5.05
N ARG A 142 -11.25 -21.96 -6.17
CA ARG A 142 -10.41 -21.08 -7.01
C ARG A 142 -9.96 -19.82 -6.27
N LEU A 143 -10.84 -19.19 -5.50
CA LEU A 143 -10.50 -18.03 -4.68
C LEU A 143 -9.40 -18.39 -3.68
N THR A 144 -9.56 -19.51 -2.97
CA THR A 144 -8.61 -20.02 -1.98
C THR A 144 -7.25 -20.30 -2.62
N ASP A 145 -7.21 -20.96 -3.77
CA ASP A 145 -5.97 -21.21 -4.52
C ASP A 145 -5.28 -19.90 -4.91
N SER A 146 -6.04 -18.92 -5.42
CA SER A 146 -5.50 -17.62 -5.80
C SER A 146 -4.96 -16.85 -4.59
N TYR A 147 -5.64 -16.94 -3.46
CA TYR A 147 -5.23 -16.33 -2.20
C TYR A 147 -3.92 -16.95 -1.70
N LEU A 148 -3.81 -18.28 -1.67
CA LEU A 148 -2.59 -18.98 -1.27
C LEU A 148 -1.39 -18.60 -2.16
N ARG A 149 -1.58 -18.51 -3.48
CA ARG A 149 -0.51 -18.05 -4.40
C ARG A 149 -0.07 -16.62 -4.09
N LYS A 150 -1.02 -15.70 -3.82
CA LYS A 150 -0.69 -14.32 -3.45
C LYS A 150 0.07 -14.24 -2.12
N VAL A 151 -0.35 -15.01 -1.12
CA VAL A 151 0.34 -15.07 0.19
C VAL A 151 1.77 -15.60 0.02
N GLN A 152 1.98 -16.63 -0.80
CA GLN A 152 3.32 -17.14 -1.10
C GLN A 152 4.20 -16.10 -1.81
N SER A 153 3.66 -15.41 -2.81
CA SER A 153 4.37 -14.33 -3.51
C SER A 153 4.72 -13.16 -2.59
N LEU A 154 3.79 -12.76 -1.71
CA LEU A 154 4.05 -11.72 -0.72
C LEU A 154 5.14 -12.15 0.28
N SER A 155 5.08 -13.40 0.76
CA SER A 155 6.10 -13.97 1.65
C SER A 155 7.47 -14.02 0.97
N GLN A 156 7.52 -14.31 -0.33
CA GLN A 156 8.76 -14.23 -1.11
C GLN A 156 9.28 -12.80 -1.21
N SER A 157 8.42 -11.84 -1.53
CA SER A 157 8.79 -10.43 -1.61
C SER A 157 9.32 -9.89 -0.27
N PHE A 158 8.67 -10.24 0.86
CA PHE A 158 9.18 -9.88 2.19
C PHE A 158 10.55 -10.47 2.49
N ARG A 159 10.82 -11.72 2.09
CA ARG A 159 12.14 -12.33 2.26
C ARG A 159 13.21 -11.59 1.47
N GLU A 160 12.91 -11.22 0.23
CA GLU A 160 13.82 -10.44 -0.61
C GLU A 160 14.06 -9.04 -0.06
N GLN A 161 13.02 -8.35 0.40
CA GLN A 161 13.14 -7.04 1.05
C GLN A 161 14.00 -7.09 2.32
N ASN A 162 13.81 -8.11 3.17
CA ASN A 162 14.61 -8.28 4.37
C ASN A 162 16.08 -8.57 4.04
N ALA A 163 16.35 -9.41 3.04
CA ALA A 163 17.72 -9.67 2.59
C ALA A 163 18.41 -8.39 2.07
N LEU A 164 17.69 -7.59 1.28
CA LEU A 164 18.20 -6.30 0.81
C LEU A 164 18.45 -5.31 1.96
N LEU A 165 17.59 -5.31 2.98
CA LEU A 165 17.77 -4.48 4.17
C LEU A 165 19.03 -4.90 4.94
N GLU A 166 19.23 -6.20 5.14
CA GLU A 166 20.46 -6.72 5.77
C GLU A 166 21.71 -6.30 5.00
N ASP A 167 21.69 -6.42 3.68
CA ASP A 167 22.82 -6.02 2.85
C ASP A 167 23.05 -4.50 2.85
N ASP A 168 21.99 -3.68 2.89
CA ASP A 168 22.09 -2.23 3.08
C ASP A 168 22.74 -1.87 4.43
N THR A 169 22.39 -2.57 5.51
CA THR A 169 23.06 -2.34 6.80
C THR A 169 24.55 -2.70 6.76
N LYS A 170 24.93 -3.79 6.08
CA LYS A 170 26.33 -4.19 5.91
C LYS A 170 27.09 -3.15 5.08
N LEU A 171 26.49 -2.65 3.99
CA LEU A 171 27.08 -1.61 3.14
C LEU A 171 27.26 -0.28 3.89
N LYS A 172 26.27 0.12 4.70
CA LYS A 172 26.38 1.30 5.57
C LYS A 172 27.54 1.16 6.55
N ASN A 173 27.66 0.02 7.22
CA ASN A 173 28.76 -0.25 8.15
C ASN A 173 30.12 -0.19 7.43
N ALA A 174 30.28 -0.88 6.30
CA ALA A 174 31.49 -0.86 5.50
C ALA A 174 31.86 0.56 5.01
N LYS A 175 30.86 1.37 4.62
CA LYS A 175 31.06 2.78 4.26
C LYS A 175 31.63 3.57 5.44
N THR A 176 31.06 3.43 6.64
CA THR A 176 31.57 4.14 7.83
C THR A 176 32.99 3.70 8.21
N GLU A 177 33.33 2.42 8.06
CA GLU A 177 34.67 1.90 8.32
C GLU A 177 35.70 2.51 7.36
N ILE A 178 35.40 2.51 6.05
CA ILE A 178 36.27 3.10 5.03
C ILE A 178 36.45 4.61 5.26
N GLN A 179 35.37 5.32 5.59
CA GLN A 179 35.45 6.75 5.91
C GLN A 179 36.33 7.00 7.13
N ASN A 180 36.17 6.22 8.21
CA ASN A 180 37.01 6.33 9.40
C ASN A 180 38.48 6.05 9.09
N ASP A 181 38.78 5.04 8.28
CA ASP A 181 40.15 4.72 7.89
C ASP A 181 40.78 5.80 7.01
N TYR A 182 40.01 6.39 6.10
CA TYR A 182 40.47 7.54 5.32
C TYR A 182 40.77 8.74 6.22
N LEU A 183 39.87 9.07 7.16
CA LEU A 183 40.06 10.16 8.12
C LEU A 183 41.29 9.94 9.01
N LYS A 184 41.52 8.71 9.50
CA LYS A 184 42.74 8.35 10.26
C LYS A 184 44.00 8.56 9.44
N LYS A 185 44.03 8.06 8.19
CA LYS A 185 45.17 8.25 7.27
C LYS A 185 45.43 9.74 7.01
N PHE A 186 44.37 10.51 6.78
CA PHE A 186 44.47 11.95 6.56
C PHE A 186 45.01 12.69 7.80
N ALA A 187 44.52 12.34 8.99
CA ALA A 187 45.01 12.89 10.25
C ALA A 187 46.49 12.56 10.49
N ALA A 188 46.93 11.34 10.16
CA ALA A 188 48.34 10.95 10.25
C ALA A 188 49.23 11.80 9.32
N VAL A 189 48.79 12.03 8.07
CA VAL A 189 49.49 12.91 7.12
C VAL A 189 49.55 14.35 7.63
N LEU A 190 48.44 14.89 8.15
CA LEU A 190 48.40 16.22 8.74
C LEU A 190 49.34 16.35 9.94
N ASN A 191 49.37 15.36 10.83
CA ASN A 191 50.25 15.37 11.98
C ASN A 191 51.72 15.29 11.57
N SER A 192 52.07 14.43 10.60
CA SER A 192 53.42 14.38 10.03
C SER A 192 53.85 15.74 9.45
N LYS A 193 52.97 16.38 8.66
CA LYS A 193 53.21 17.74 8.13
C LYS A 193 53.38 18.77 9.23
N LYS A 194 52.52 18.77 10.26
CA LYS A 194 52.62 19.66 11.42
C LYS A 194 53.93 19.48 12.17
N THR A 195 54.37 18.24 12.38
CA THR A 195 55.66 17.94 13.03
C THR A 195 56.82 18.49 12.21
N LYS A 196 56.81 18.28 10.89
CA LYS A 196 57.86 18.79 10.00
C LYS A 196 57.93 20.32 9.98
N ILE A 197 56.78 21.00 9.99
CA ILE A 197 56.72 22.47 10.11
C ILE A 197 57.32 22.92 11.44
N ARG A 198 56.97 22.28 12.56
CA ARG A 198 57.54 22.60 13.89
C ARG A 198 59.06 22.39 13.94
N GLU A 199 59.56 21.33 13.30
CA GLU A 199 60.99 21.04 13.22
C GLU A 199 61.72 22.10 12.40
N GLN A 200 61.19 22.47 11.23
CA GLN A 200 61.73 23.56 10.41
C GLN A 200 61.69 24.91 11.14
N GLN A 201 60.62 25.19 11.88
CA GLN A 201 60.52 26.40 12.71
C GLN A 201 61.61 26.44 13.80
N LYS A 202 61.84 25.32 14.49
CA LYS A 202 62.93 25.20 15.48
C LYS A 202 64.30 25.40 14.85
N GLU A 203 64.55 24.85 13.67
CA GLU A 203 65.83 25.02 12.98
C GLU A 203 66.05 26.47 12.54
N ILE A 204 65.01 27.14 12.03
CA ILE A 204 65.06 28.58 11.72
C ILE A 204 65.37 29.38 12.99
N GLU A 205 64.73 29.07 14.11
CA GLU A 205 64.97 29.76 15.38
C GLU A 205 66.40 29.54 15.89
N ARG A 206 66.94 28.32 15.75
CA ARG A 206 68.34 28.00 16.08
C ARG A 206 69.32 28.79 15.22
N LEU A 207 69.12 28.80 13.90
CA LEU A 207 69.96 29.54 12.95
C LEU A 207 69.88 31.06 13.17
N LYS A 208 68.71 31.59 13.57
CA LYS A 208 68.58 33.01 13.97
C LYS A 208 69.42 33.34 15.19
N LYS A 209 69.35 32.53 16.25
CA LYS A 209 70.16 32.71 17.47
C LYS A 209 71.66 32.60 17.19
N GLU A 210 72.06 31.69 16.30
CA GLU A 210 73.45 31.56 15.86
C GLU A 210 73.93 32.78 15.05
N ASN A 211 73.07 33.31 14.15
CA ASN A 211 73.36 34.55 13.42
C ASN A 211 73.42 35.79 14.33
N GLU A 212 72.55 35.87 15.33
CA GLU A 212 72.53 36.94 16.31
C GLU A 212 73.80 36.93 17.16
N LYS A 213 74.25 35.74 17.58
CA LYS A 213 75.53 35.55 18.27
C LYS A 213 76.73 35.94 17.41
N LEU A 214 76.73 35.58 16.11
CA LEU A 214 77.77 36.00 15.16
C LEU A 214 77.76 37.53 14.90
N ARG A 215 76.59 38.17 14.99
CA ARG A 215 76.45 39.63 14.90
C ARG A 215 76.91 40.34 16.18
N GLU A 216 76.68 39.76 17.37
CA GLU A 216 77.22 40.27 18.64
C GLU A 216 78.75 40.15 18.71
N ASP A 217 79.32 39.02 18.25
CA ASP A 217 80.78 38.83 18.14
C ASP A 217 81.44 39.77 17.10
N SER A 218 80.66 40.31 16.15
CA SER A 218 81.12 41.30 15.16
C SER A 218 80.92 42.75 15.62
N LYS A 219 80.24 43.01 16.74
CA LYS A 219 79.96 44.36 17.26
C LYS A 219 80.96 44.83 18.31
N SER A 220 81.91 44.00 18.72
CA SER A 220 82.97 44.35 19.69
C SER A 220 84.25 44.93 19.04
N LYS A 221 84.15 45.57 17.86
CA LYS A 221 85.25 46.32 17.26
C LYS A 221 84.76 47.52 16.45
N ALA A 222 84.87 48.71 17.08
CA ALA A 222 84.97 50.06 16.47
C ALA A 222 83.62 50.66 15.95
N ILE A 223 83.18 51.91 16.25
CA ILE A 223 83.74 53.14 16.87
C ILE A 223 82.57 54.00 17.44
N ASP A 224 82.88 54.80 18.47
CA ASP A 224 82.10 55.86 19.15
C ASP A 224 81.90 57.17 18.33
N GLU A 225 81.05 58.09 18.86
CA GLU A 225 80.81 59.51 18.46
C GLU A 225 79.84 59.73 17.26
N ASP A 226 78.86 60.65 17.21
CA ASP A 226 78.58 61.88 17.97
C ASP A 226 77.09 62.33 17.79
N GLU A 227 76.62 63.09 18.80
CA GLU A 227 75.54 64.09 18.94
C GLU A 227 74.30 64.30 18.02
N ARG A 228 73.18 64.58 18.74
CA ARG A 228 72.05 65.53 18.53
C ARG A 228 70.70 65.07 17.94
N ASP A 229 69.73 64.93 18.87
CA ASP A 229 68.52 65.77 19.06
C ASP A 229 67.73 66.21 17.82
N ASP A 230 66.46 65.80 17.68
CA ASP A 230 65.31 66.63 18.09
C ASP A 230 63.95 65.92 17.79
N THR A 231 63.12 65.96 18.82
CA THR A 231 61.65 65.89 18.94
C THR A 231 60.74 65.47 17.74
N THR A 232 59.77 64.59 18.01
CA THR A 232 58.36 64.95 18.34
C THR A 232 57.41 63.74 18.30
N SER A 233 56.58 63.61 19.35
CA SER A 233 55.11 63.38 19.31
C SER A 233 54.57 62.20 18.47
N SER A 234 53.74 61.25 18.94
CA SER A 234 52.83 61.20 20.08
C SER A 234 51.99 59.91 20.00
N SER A 235 51.56 59.39 21.16
CA SER A 235 50.34 58.60 21.43
C SER A 235 50.26 57.17 20.86
N SER A 236 49.83 56.12 21.56
CA SER A 236 49.34 55.88 22.93
C SER A 236 49.03 54.37 23.04
N GLU A 237 49.33 53.77 24.20
CA GLU A 237 48.48 52.86 25.03
C GLU A 237 47.62 51.82 24.28
N ASP A 238 47.76 50.50 24.42
CA ASP A 238 47.75 49.58 25.59
C ASP A 238 46.54 48.64 25.41
N GLU A 239 46.77 47.34 25.68
CA GLU A 239 45.81 46.34 26.21
C GLU A 239 44.58 45.97 25.32
N ASP A 240 43.99 44.77 25.30
CA ASP A 240 44.14 43.50 26.00
C ASP A 240 43.30 42.43 25.24
N ASP A 241 43.66 41.17 25.45
CA ASP A 241 42.87 39.93 25.58
C ASP A 241 41.62 39.53 24.74
N GLU A 242 41.61 38.21 24.47
CA GLU A 242 40.48 37.26 24.43
C GLU A 242 39.31 37.47 23.45
N GLU A 243 39.21 36.62 22.40
CA GLU A 243 38.00 35.80 22.24
C GLU A 243 38.19 34.57 21.33
N MET A 244 38.02 33.39 21.93
CA MET A 244 37.89 32.09 21.30
C MET A 244 36.57 31.96 20.52
N SER A 245 36.61 31.86 19.19
CA SER A 245 35.44 31.43 18.40
C SER A 245 35.48 29.93 18.07
N THR A 246 34.43 29.22 18.50
CA THR A 246 34.24 27.76 18.49
C THR A 246 34.06 27.12 17.09
N PRO A 247 34.17 25.77 16.98
CA PRO A 247 34.25 25.04 15.69
C PRO A 247 32.93 24.96 14.89
N GLU A 248 31.79 25.31 15.49
CA GLU A 248 30.45 25.03 14.93
C GLU A 248 30.13 25.84 13.66
N LYS A 249 30.76 27.01 13.46
CA LYS A 249 30.54 27.82 12.25
C LYS A 249 31.20 27.26 10.99
N LYS A 250 32.15 26.32 11.11
CA LYS A 250 32.80 25.70 9.95
C LYS A 250 32.06 24.47 9.40
N VAL A 251 31.16 23.86 10.18
CA VAL A 251 30.37 22.69 9.76
C VAL A 251 29.26 23.09 8.79
N LYS A 252 28.59 24.22 9.03
CA LYS A 252 27.45 24.69 8.20
C LYS A 252 27.84 25.08 6.76
N ARG A 253 29.11 25.41 6.49
CA ARG A 253 29.59 25.78 5.14
C ARG A 253 29.98 24.56 4.30
N ALA A 254 30.27 23.41 4.94
CA ALA A 254 30.61 22.17 4.26
C ALA A 254 29.36 21.40 3.82
N GLU A 255 28.30 21.39 4.65
CA GLU A 255 27.02 20.74 4.33
C GLU A 255 26.30 21.39 3.12
N ALA A 256 26.34 22.72 3.02
CA ALA A 256 25.77 23.46 1.89
C ALA A 256 26.49 23.25 0.55
N PHE A 257 27.73 22.72 0.57
CA PHE A 257 28.48 22.41 -0.66
C PHE A 257 28.22 20.97 -1.13
N SER A 258 27.97 20.04 -0.21
CA SER A 258 27.60 18.66 -0.51
C SER A 258 26.18 18.52 -1.09
N GLU A 259 25.22 19.36 -0.69
CA GLU A 259 23.86 19.34 -1.27
C GLU A 259 23.80 19.85 -2.72
N ARG A 260 24.78 20.66 -3.14
CA ARG A 260 24.82 21.23 -4.49
C ARG A 260 25.41 20.30 -5.56
N LEU A 261 26.16 19.27 -5.15
CA LEU A 261 26.81 18.31 -6.05
C LEU A 261 25.97 17.06 -6.35
N VAL A 262 24.84 16.86 -5.65
CA VAL A 262 23.91 15.73 -5.87
C VAL A 262 22.81 16.08 -6.88
N SER A 263 22.67 17.35 -7.26
CA SER A 263 21.54 17.83 -8.09
C SER A 263 21.85 17.97 -9.58
N GLU A 264 22.99 17.48 -10.08
CA GLU A 264 23.41 17.72 -11.46
C GLU A 264 24.02 16.48 -12.15
N GLU A 265 23.28 15.37 -12.19
CA GLU A 265 23.51 14.30 -13.17
C GLU A 265 22.23 14.06 -13.97
N LYS A 266 22.22 14.57 -15.21
CA LYS A 266 21.26 14.21 -16.25
C LYS A 266 21.51 12.75 -16.68
N PRO A 267 20.47 11.93 -16.94
CA PRO A 267 20.68 10.58 -17.42
C PRO A 267 21.17 10.57 -18.88
N PHE A 268 22.27 9.86 -19.11
CA PHE A 268 22.84 9.55 -20.42
C PHE A 268 22.17 8.27 -20.96
N THR A 269 21.59 8.38 -22.15
CA THR A 269 20.95 7.30 -22.90
C THR A 269 21.94 6.68 -23.89
N GLU A 270 22.08 5.35 -23.92
CA GLU A 270 22.82 4.63 -24.97
C GLU A 270 21.90 4.16 -26.13
N PRO A 271 22.46 3.94 -27.34
CA PRO A 271 21.69 3.86 -28.60
C PRO A 271 21.53 2.44 -29.18
N ALA A 272 20.38 2.18 -29.83
CA ALA A 272 20.24 1.86 -31.26
C ALA A 272 19.04 0.93 -31.59
N SER A 273 18.13 1.48 -32.43
CA SER A 273 17.49 0.89 -33.64
C SER A 273 16.79 -0.50 -33.58
N THR A 274 15.58 -0.75 -34.11
CA THR A 274 14.76 -0.06 -35.15
C THR A 274 13.34 -0.67 -35.25
N SER A 275 12.44 0.09 -35.90
CA SER A 275 11.01 -0.14 -36.28
C SER A 275 10.02 0.08 -35.13
N GLY A 276 9.14 1.09 -35.09
CA GLY A 276 8.45 1.92 -36.10
C GLY A 276 6.94 1.66 -35.90
N VAL A 277 5.99 2.58 -35.68
CA VAL A 277 5.84 4.02 -36.02
C VAL A 277 4.68 4.60 -35.16
N ASN A 278 4.88 5.84 -34.64
CA ASN A 278 3.98 6.97 -34.23
C ASN A 278 2.73 6.75 -33.34
N VAL A 279 2.64 7.28 -32.10
CA VAL A 279 2.62 8.66 -31.54
C VAL A 279 1.32 9.44 -31.80
N VAL A 280 0.57 9.80 -30.73
CA VAL A 280 0.21 11.19 -30.32
C VAL A 280 -0.16 11.26 -28.82
N ASN A 281 0.59 12.11 -28.12
CA ASN A 281 0.52 12.80 -26.81
C ASN A 281 -0.78 12.86 -25.97
N GLN A 282 -0.61 12.83 -24.63
CA GLN A 282 -1.07 13.88 -23.69
C GLN A 282 -0.36 13.79 -22.32
N ASP A 283 -0.25 14.96 -21.68
CA ASP A 283 0.61 15.34 -20.53
C ASP A 283 0.31 14.67 -19.16
N PRO A 284 1.27 14.74 -18.20
CA PRO A 284 1.16 14.19 -16.85
C PRO A 284 0.95 15.27 -15.77
N GLU A 285 -0.12 15.20 -15.00
CA GLU A 285 -0.29 16.02 -13.79
C GLU A 285 -1.00 15.23 -12.67
N ALA A 286 -0.46 15.37 -11.46
CA ALA A 286 -1.02 15.00 -10.15
C ALA A 286 -1.10 13.50 -9.76
N THR A 287 -0.01 12.98 -9.18
CA THR A 287 -0.08 11.95 -8.12
C THR A 287 0.72 12.43 -6.92
N GLN A 288 0.04 12.90 -5.88
CA GLN A 288 0.51 12.86 -4.49
C GLN A 288 -0.39 11.89 -3.71
N PRO A 289 0.14 11.05 -2.80
CA PRO A 289 -0.69 10.29 -1.88
C PRO A 289 -1.08 11.17 -0.68
N PHE A 290 -2.38 11.27 -0.45
CA PHE A 290 -2.99 11.83 0.74
C PHE A 290 -2.97 10.75 1.84
N LEU A 291 -2.14 10.97 2.87
CA LEU A 291 -2.19 10.25 4.14
C LEU A 291 -3.15 11.03 5.05
N GLU A 292 -4.37 10.53 5.21
CA GLU A 292 -5.28 10.98 6.25
C GLU A 292 -5.09 10.07 7.46
N GLU A 293 -4.53 10.63 8.53
CA GLU A 293 -4.53 10.06 9.86
C GLU A 293 -5.97 10.04 10.38
N VAL A 294 -6.58 8.85 10.46
CA VAL A 294 -7.84 8.66 11.17
C VAL A 294 -7.51 8.32 12.62
N GLU A 295 -7.63 9.34 13.45
CA GLU A 295 -7.63 9.29 14.91
C GLU A 295 -8.83 8.46 15.38
N ASN A 296 -8.57 7.27 15.93
CA ASN A 296 -9.59 6.38 16.51
C ASN A 296 -9.81 6.74 17.98
N ASP A 297 -10.73 7.66 18.25
CA ASP A 297 -11.30 7.88 19.58
C ASP A 297 -12.65 7.14 19.69
N ALA A 298 -12.61 5.92 20.23
CA ALA A 298 -13.79 5.27 20.80
C ALA A 298 -13.40 4.52 22.08
N PRO A 299 -14.13 4.73 23.19
CA PRO A 299 -13.79 4.16 24.49
C PRO A 299 -14.04 2.65 24.52
N VAL A 300 -13.03 1.91 24.96
CA VAL A 300 -13.08 0.47 25.23
C VAL A 300 -14.13 0.20 26.31
N SER A 301 -15.21 -0.50 25.93
CA SER A 301 -16.15 -1.07 26.89
C SER A 301 -15.57 -2.37 27.43
N GLU A 302 -15.38 -2.43 28.76
CA GLU A 302 -14.92 -3.61 29.49
C GLU A 302 -15.87 -4.79 29.28
N LEU A 303 -15.31 -5.92 28.81
CA LEU A 303 -15.97 -7.21 28.77
C LEU A 303 -16.00 -7.85 30.17
N PRO A 304 -17.09 -8.52 30.58
CA PRO A 304 -17.16 -9.21 31.85
C PRO A 304 -16.18 -10.40 31.89
N LYS A 305 -15.50 -10.57 33.02
CA LYS A 305 -14.71 -11.78 33.33
C LYS A 305 -15.68 -12.92 33.65
N GLU A 306 -15.83 -13.87 32.73
CA GLU A 306 -16.40 -15.19 33.05
C GLU A 306 -15.27 -16.21 33.21
N ASP A 307 -15.36 -16.98 34.30
CA ASP A 307 -14.44 -18.07 34.64
C ASP A 307 -14.54 -19.23 33.63
N PRO A 308 -13.45 -19.98 33.40
CA PRO A 308 -13.45 -21.06 32.41
C PRO A 308 -14.35 -22.23 32.88
N PRO A 309 -15.17 -22.83 31.98
CA PRO A 309 -15.94 -24.01 32.33
C PRO A 309 -15.02 -25.21 32.53
N SER A 310 -15.19 -25.87 33.68
CA SER A 310 -14.59 -27.15 34.02
C SER A 310 -15.01 -28.22 33.01
N LEU A 311 -14.02 -28.80 32.31
CA LEU A 311 -14.20 -29.98 31.44
C LEU A 311 -14.54 -31.22 32.29
N PRO A 312 -15.65 -31.94 32.04
CA PRO A 312 -15.82 -33.27 32.57
C PRO A 312 -14.99 -34.26 31.75
N ALA A 313 -14.10 -34.98 32.45
CA ALA A 313 -13.38 -36.13 31.92
C ALA A 313 -14.37 -37.21 31.45
N LEU A 314 -14.36 -37.51 30.14
CA LEU A 314 -15.09 -38.63 29.56
C LEU A 314 -14.26 -39.26 28.44
N ILE A 315 -13.12 -39.82 28.84
CA ILE A 315 -12.50 -40.93 28.13
C ILE A 315 -12.83 -42.16 28.98
N GLY A 316 -13.98 -42.76 28.68
CA GLY A 316 -14.36 -44.09 29.14
C GLY A 316 -14.53 -44.95 27.91
N ASP A 317 -13.69 -45.97 27.79
CA ASP A 317 -13.74 -46.99 26.74
C ASP A 317 -15.06 -47.78 26.83
N GLU A 318 -16.04 -47.43 26.00
CA GLU A 318 -17.18 -48.31 25.72
C GLU A 318 -17.09 -48.85 24.28
N PRO A 319 -17.06 -50.18 24.07
CA PRO A 319 -17.04 -50.75 22.74
C PRO A 319 -18.39 -50.56 22.03
N TYR A 320 -18.29 -50.00 20.83
CA TYR A 320 -19.38 -49.77 19.87
C TYR A 320 -20.27 -51.02 19.68
N LYS A 321 -21.54 -50.94 20.09
CA LYS A 321 -22.56 -51.96 19.77
C LYS A 321 -23.25 -51.62 18.46
N GLY A 322 -23.01 -52.45 17.44
CA GLY A 322 -23.56 -52.31 16.10
C GLY A 322 -25.09 -52.33 16.03
N ILE A 323 -25.63 -51.50 15.14
CA ILE A 323 -27.07 -51.37 14.85
C ILE A 323 -27.58 -52.63 14.13
N GLN A 324 -28.56 -53.30 14.72
CA GLN A 324 -29.25 -54.47 14.15
C GLN A 324 -30.10 -54.07 12.94
N ARG A 325 -29.74 -54.56 11.75
CA ARG A 325 -30.56 -54.43 10.52
C ARG A 325 -31.84 -55.26 10.67
N ARG A 326 -32.98 -54.60 10.80
CA ARG A 326 -34.31 -55.24 10.67
C ARG A 326 -34.50 -55.75 9.23
N ARG A 327 -34.51 -57.07 9.07
CA ARG A 327 -35.03 -57.75 7.88
C ARG A 327 -36.53 -57.44 7.77
N ARG A 328 -36.96 -56.77 6.71
CA ARG A 328 -38.36 -56.80 6.28
C ARG A 328 -38.64 -58.21 5.76
N ARG A 329 -39.60 -58.89 6.39
CA ARG A 329 -40.29 -60.05 5.81
C ARG A 329 -41.62 -59.56 5.23
N THR A 330 -42.00 -60.26 4.17
CA THR A 330 -43.23 -60.25 3.36
C THR A 330 -43.45 -59.02 2.52
#